data_AF-A0A966W0M3-F1
#
_entry.id   AF-A0A966W0M3-F1
#
_cell.length_a   1.000
_cell.length_b   1.000
_cell.length_c   1.000
_cell.angle_alpha   90.00
_cell.angle_beta   90.00
_cell.angle_gamma   90.00
#
_symmetry.space_group_name_H-M   'P 1'
#
loop_
_entity.id
_entity.type
_entity.pdbx_description
1 polymer ?
#
loop_
_entity_poly.entity_id
_entity_poly.type
_entity_poly.pdbx_seq_one_letter_code
_entity_poly.pdbx_strand_id
1 'polypeptide(L)' 'MQVRLQKFLAEAGVASRRAGERLIVNGLVEVNGKIVKELGTKVDPL' A
#
# COMPACT_ATOMS: atom_id res chain seq x y z
N MET A 1 -13.52 -5.87 -3.46
CA MET A 1 -13.12 -6.71 -2.28
C MET A 1 -11.88 -6.06 -1.69
N GLN A 2 -11.90 -5.62 -0.43
CA GLN A 2 -10.82 -4.78 0.08
C GLN A 2 -9.57 -5.58 0.48
N VAL A 3 -8.40 -5.18 -0.04
CA VAL A 3 -7.09 -5.78 0.25
C VAL A 3 -6.21 -4.76 0.97
N ARG A 4 -5.39 -5.20 1.93
CA ARG A 4 -4.41 -4.31 2.58
C ARG A 4 -3.42 -3.77 1.56
N LEU A 5 -3.11 -2.48 1.64
CA LEU A 5 -2.24 -1.78 0.70
C LEU A 5 -0.86 -2.46 0.58
N GLN A 6 -0.23 -2.85 1.69
CA GLN A 6 1.06 -3.57 1.63
C GLN A 6 0.97 -4.98 1.02
N LYS A 7 -0.22 -5.61 1.05
CA LYS A 7 -0.45 -6.89 0.37
C LYS A 7 -0.64 -6.64 -1.12
N PHE A 8 -1.43 -5.64 -1.49
CA PHE A 8 -1.62 -5.23 -2.87
C PHE A 8 -0.30 -4.85 -3.57
N LEU A 9 0.54 -4.03 -2.92
CA LEU A 9 1.87 -3.67 -3.42
C LEU A 9 2.78 -4.88 -3.64
N ALA A 10 2.65 -5.91 -2.80
CA ALA A 10 3.41 -7.14 -2.95
C ALA A 10 2.91 -8.05 -4.07
N GLU A 11 1.59 -8.17 -4.23
CA GLU A 11 0.98 -8.91 -5.34
C GLU A 11 1.25 -8.24 -6.69
N ALA A 12 1.35 -6.91 -6.71
CA ALA A 12 1.76 -6.12 -7.88
C ALA A 12 3.28 -6.16 -8.16
N GLY A 13 4.08 -6.82 -7.33
CA GLY A 13 5.54 -6.92 -7.50
C GLY A 13 6.32 -5.63 -7.19
N VAL A 14 5.68 -4.61 -6.60
CA VAL A 14 6.30 -3.32 -6.29
C VAL A 14 7.27 -3.44 -5.12
N ALA A 15 6.89 -4.17 -4.07
CA ALA A 15 7.70 -4.34 -2.86
C ALA A 15 7.24 -5.56 -2.07
N SER A 16 8.10 -6.18 -1.27
CA SER A 16 7.64 -7.18 -0.29
C SER A 16 6.66 -6.54 0.72
N ARG A 17 5.80 -7.34 1.38
CA ARG A 17 4.82 -6.79 2.35
C ARG A 17 5.46 -5.86 3.40
N ARG A 18 6.61 -6.24 3.96
CA ARG A 18 7.31 -5.41 4.96
C ARG A 18 7.95 -4.17 4.35
N ALA A 19 8.42 -4.25 3.11
CA ALA A 19 8.91 -3.08 2.39
C ALA A 19 7.77 -2.11 2.05
N GLY A 20 6.61 -2.62 1.64
CA GLY A 20 5.39 -1.84 1.42
C GLY A 20 4.97 -1.06 2.66
N GLU A 21 5.00 -1.68 3.85
CA GLU A 21 4.73 -0.98 5.11
C GLU A 21 5.68 0.19 5.36
N ARG A 22 6.98 0.03 5.06
CA ARG A 22 7.95 1.14 5.15
C ARG A 22 7.66 2.25 4.15
N LEU A 23 7.32 1.90 2.91
CA LEU A 23 6.96 2.89 1.88
C LEU A 23 5.74 3.71 2.31
N ILE A 24 4.72 3.05 2.88
CA ILE A 24 3.52 3.69 3.42
C ILE A 24 3.92 4.68 4.53
N VAL A 25 4.59 4.22 5.59
CA VAL A 25 4.96 5.10 6.74
C VAL A 25 5.82 6.30 6.30
N ASN A 26 6.71 6.10 5.33
CA ASN A 26 7.54 7.17 4.78
C ASN A 26 6.78 8.14 3.85
N GLY A 27 5.51 7.88 3.54
CA GLY A 27 4.70 8.69 2.64
C GLY A 27 5.11 8.59 1.17
N LEU A 28 5.68 7.45 0.78
CA LEU A 28 6.14 7.16 -0.58
C LEU A 28 5.07 6.41 -1.39
N VAL A 29 3.86 6.26 -0.86
CA VAL A 29 2.74 5.59 -1.54
C VAL A 29 1.59 6.56 -1.69
N GLU A 30 1.18 6.76 -2.93
CA GLU A 30 0.01 7.54 -3.30
C GLU A 30 -1.07 6.61 -3.85
N VAL A 31 -2.29 6.75 -3.35
CA VAL A 31 -3.47 6.02 -3.83
C VAL A 31 -4.50 7.04 -4.28
N ASN A 32 -4.83 7.05 -5.57
CA ASN A 32 -5.84 7.94 -6.15
C ASN A 32 -5.61 9.43 -5.81
N GLY A 33 -4.37 9.92 -5.95
CA GLY A 33 -4.06 11.34 -5.66
C GLY A 33 -3.81 11.66 -4.18
N LYS A 34 -3.86 10.67 -3.28
CA LYS A 34 -3.69 10.87 -1.84
C LYS A 34 -2.51 10.08 -1.30
N ILE A 35 -1.57 10.78 -0.67
CA ILE A 35 -0.43 10.15 0.02
C ILE A 35 -0.97 9.41 1.25
N VAL A 36 -0.71 8.11 1.31
CA VAL A 36 -1.12 7.23 2.42
C VAL A 36 0.07 7.00 3.34
N LYS A 37 -0.12 7.29 4.63
CA LYS A 37 0.89 7.07 5.69
C LYS A 37 0.46 6.09 6.77
N GLU A 38 -0.79 5.63 6.74
CA GLU A 38 -1.38 4.78 7.76
C GLU A 38 -1.21 3.29 7.41
N LEU A 39 -0.68 2.50 8.36
CA LEU A 39 -0.60 1.06 8.18
C LEU A 39 -1.99 0.42 8.30
N GLY A 40 -2.23 -0.62 7.50
CA GLY A 40 -3.53 -1.30 7.49
C GLY A 40 -4.58 -0.64 6.61
N THR A 41 -4.25 0.46 5.92
CA THR A 41 -5.06 1.00 4.83
C THR A 41 -5.43 -0.11 3.85
N LYS A 42 -6.71 -0.14 3.47
CA LYS A 42 -7.23 -1.08 2.49
C LYS A 42 -7.54 -0.36 1.20
N VAL A 43 -7.31 -1.03 0.09
CA VAL A 43 -7.60 -0.56 -1.26
C VAL A 43 -8.52 -1.55 -1.96
N ASP A 44 -9.33 -1.06 -2.91
CA ASP A 44 -10.04 -1.93 -3.84
C ASP A 44 -9.14 -2.13 -5.08
N PRO A 45 -8.79 -3.38 -5.45
CA PRO A 45 -8.00 -3.66 -6.64
C PRO A 45 -8.81 -3.61 -7.96
N LEU A 46 -10.11 -3.28 -7.88
CA LEU A 46 -11.03 -3.15 -9.01
C LEU A 46 -11.17 -1.69 -9.47
#